data_AF-B2L8N6-F1
#
_entry.id   AF-B2L8N6-F1
#
_cell.length_a   1.000
_cell.length_b   1.000
_cell.length_c   1.000
_cell.angle_alpha   90.00
_cell.angle_beta   90.00
_cell.angle_gamma   90.00
#
_symmetry.space_group_name_H-M   'P 1'
#
loop_
_entity.id
_entity.type
_entity.pdbx_description
1 polymer ?
#
loop_
_entity_poly.entity_id
_entity_poly.type
_entity_poly.pdbx_seq_one_letter_code
_entity_poly.pdbx_strand_id
1 'polypeptide(L)'
;EEMSHQMTFSPSAAQRSFLAVAEELFKDGVRWGRIVPFFEFGGTMCVESFNREMASQVDNIAHWMTDYLNGPLENWIEENGGWDAFVELYSQQRDSMFPPLSYLTKVLGLAALGLAGVTIGAFFAQK
;
A
#
# COMPACT_ATOMS: atom_id res chain seq x y z
N GLU A 1 -26.90 -42.12 -10.21
CA GLU A 1 -25.98 -41.23 -9.48
C GLU A 1 -25.49 -40.13 -10.42
N GLU A 2 -26.36 -39.17 -10.75
CA GLU A 2 -26.00 -38.08 -11.66
C GLU A 2 -26.84 -36.83 -11.34
N MET A 3 -26.74 -36.36 -10.08
CA MET A 3 -27.43 -35.16 -9.61
C MET A 3 -26.50 -34.27 -8.74
N SER A 4 -25.20 -34.25 -9.03
CA SER A 4 -24.21 -33.50 -8.24
C SER A 4 -23.33 -32.55 -9.06
N HIS A 5 -23.72 -32.17 -10.28
CA HIS A 5 -22.89 -31.34 -11.16
C HIS A 5 -23.41 -29.92 -11.43
N GLN A 6 -24.49 -29.47 -10.78
CA GLN A 6 -25.02 -28.10 -10.94
C GLN A 6 -25.40 -27.41 -9.62
N MET A 7 -24.65 -27.66 -8.54
CA MET A 7 -24.53 -26.61 -7.54
C MET A 7 -23.52 -25.60 -8.08
N THR A 8 -23.98 -24.74 -8.99
CA THR A 8 -23.34 -23.45 -9.19
C THR A 8 -23.31 -22.79 -7.81
N PHE A 9 -22.14 -22.80 -7.16
CA PHE A 9 -21.94 -22.23 -5.84
C PHE A 9 -22.25 -20.73 -5.96
N SER A 10 -23.49 -20.36 -5.66
CA SER A 10 -23.88 -18.96 -5.60
C SER A 10 -23.06 -18.33 -4.47
N PRO A 11 -22.38 -17.20 -4.73
CA PRO A 11 -21.62 -16.51 -3.70
C PRO A 11 -22.50 -16.22 -2.48
N SER A 12 -21.94 -16.49 -1.29
CA SER A 12 -22.64 -16.17 -0.04
C SER A 12 -23.01 -14.68 0.01
N ALA A 13 -24.00 -14.31 0.82
CA ALA A 13 -24.37 -12.89 0.97
C ALA A 13 -23.17 -12.04 1.44
N ALA A 14 -22.36 -12.58 2.35
CA ALA A 14 -21.13 -11.92 2.82
C ALA A 14 -20.10 -11.74 1.70
N GLN A 15 -19.90 -12.77 0.87
CA GLN A 15 -19.01 -12.68 -0.29
C GLN A 15 -19.48 -11.60 -1.27
N ARG A 16 -20.77 -11.53 -1.58
CA ARG A 16 -21.32 -10.48 -2.47
C ARG A 16 -21.12 -9.09 -1.90
N SER A 17 -21.37 -8.91 -0.60
CA SER A 17 -21.12 -7.62 0.06
C SER A 17 -19.65 -7.23 0.05
N PHE A 18 -18.75 -8.18 0.30
CA PHE A 18 -17.31 -7.94 0.22
C PHE A 18 -16.88 -7.52 -1.18
N LEU A 19 -17.29 -8.28 -2.20
CA LEU A 19 -16.96 -8.00 -3.59
C LEU A 19 -17.51 -6.66 -4.06
N ALA A 20 -18.73 -6.28 -3.64
CA ALA A 20 -19.28 -4.97 -3.97
C ALA A 20 -18.44 -3.81 -3.41
N VAL A 21 -17.88 -3.95 -2.20
CA VAL A 21 -16.96 -2.95 -1.64
C VAL A 21 -15.65 -2.89 -2.43
N ALA A 22 -15.12 -4.05 -2.84
CA ALA A 22 -13.91 -4.11 -3.66
C ALA A 22 -14.12 -3.47 -5.03
N GLU A 23 -15.22 -3.79 -5.71
CA GLU A 23 -15.62 -3.19 -6.99
C GLU A 23 -15.74 -1.66 -6.88
N GLU A 24 -16.38 -1.16 -5.83
CA GLU A 24 -16.51 0.27 -5.58
C GLU A 24 -15.14 0.94 -5.33
N LEU A 25 -14.24 0.27 -4.59
CA LEU A 25 -12.89 0.77 -4.31
C LEU A 25 -12.06 0.96 -5.59
N PHE A 26 -12.25 0.08 -6.58
CA PHE A 26 -11.47 0.08 -7.82
C PHE A 26 -12.22 0.63 -9.04
N LYS A 27 -13.45 1.15 -8.88
CA LYS A 27 -14.30 1.63 -9.98
C LYS A 27 -13.63 2.67 -10.89
N ASP A 28 -12.84 3.59 -10.33
CA ASP A 28 -12.15 4.65 -11.10
C ASP A 28 -10.73 4.23 -11.52
N GLY A 29 -10.42 2.94 -11.46
CA GLY A 29 -9.12 2.38 -11.81
C GLY A 29 -8.28 1.95 -10.61
N VAL A 30 -7.30 1.09 -10.92
CA VAL A 30 -6.40 0.47 -9.95
C VAL A 30 -5.12 1.30 -9.81
N ARG A 31 -4.67 1.47 -8.56
CA ARG A 31 -3.40 2.11 -8.19
C ARG A 31 -2.86 1.42 -6.95
N TRP A 32 -1.54 1.38 -6.78
CA TRP A 32 -0.90 0.82 -5.58
C TRP A 32 -1.46 1.41 -4.27
N GLY A 33 -1.73 2.71 -4.25
CA GLY A 33 -2.36 3.37 -3.10
C GLY A 33 -3.82 3.00 -2.81
N ARG A 34 -4.53 2.32 -3.74
CA ARG A 34 -5.88 1.75 -3.51
C ARG A 34 -5.83 0.27 -3.11
N ILE A 35 -4.78 -0.45 -3.54
CA ILE A 35 -4.54 -1.84 -3.12
C ILE A 35 -4.26 -1.93 -1.61
N VAL A 36 -3.58 -0.93 -1.03
CA VAL A 36 -3.32 -0.89 0.42
C VAL A 36 -4.63 -0.82 1.26
N PRO A 37 -5.58 0.11 1.00
CA PRO A 37 -6.90 0.11 1.63
C PRO A 37 -7.69 -1.20 1.45
N PHE A 38 -7.51 -1.91 0.34
CA PHE A 38 -8.14 -3.23 0.15
C PHE A 38 -7.64 -4.25 1.17
N PHE A 39 -6.32 -4.28 1.42
CA PHE A 39 -5.74 -5.11 2.48
C PHE A 39 -6.19 -4.69 3.87
N GLU A 40 -6.24 -3.38 4.14
CA GLU A 40 -6.72 -2.84 5.42
C GLU A 40 -8.18 -3.23 5.69
N PHE A 41 -9.04 -3.10 4.67
CA PHE A 41 -10.45 -3.48 4.74
C PHE A 41 -10.61 -4.98 5.05
N GLY A 42 -9.94 -5.84 4.28
CA GLY A 42 -9.98 -7.28 4.51
C GLY A 42 -9.44 -7.69 5.89
N GLY A 43 -8.32 -7.09 6.32
CA GLY A 43 -7.75 -7.32 7.65
C GLY A 43 -8.70 -6.89 8.77
N THR A 44 -9.36 -5.75 8.63
CA THR A 44 -10.38 -5.27 9.58
C THR A 44 -11.54 -6.26 9.69
N MET A 45 -12.02 -6.78 8.55
CA MET A 45 -13.10 -7.78 8.51
C MET A 45 -12.68 -9.11 9.15
N CYS A 46 -11.41 -9.53 8.99
CA CYS A 46 -10.87 -10.70 9.68
C CYS A 46 -10.86 -10.53 11.20
N VAL A 47 -10.37 -9.38 11.70
CA VAL A 47 -10.35 -9.07 13.13
C VAL A 47 -11.77 -9.03 13.70
N GLU A 48 -12.69 -8.39 12.99
CA GLU A 48 -14.09 -8.30 13.41
C GLU A 48 -14.78 -9.68 13.43
N SER A 49 -14.48 -10.54 12.46
CA SER A 49 -15.01 -11.91 12.41
C SER A 49 -14.48 -12.77 13.55
N PHE A 50 -13.20 -12.64 13.88
CA PHE A 50 -12.59 -13.33 15.02
C PHE A 50 -13.21 -12.89 16.34
N ASN A 51 -13.39 -11.58 16.54
CA ASN A 51 -14.01 -11.01 17.76
C ASN A 51 -15.46 -11.46 17.97
N ARG A 52 -16.15 -11.86 16.90
CA ARG A 52 -17.53 -12.39 16.92
C ARG A 52 -17.60 -13.91 17.02
N GLU A 53 -16.47 -14.58 17.29
CA GLU A 53 -16.35 -16.04 17.33
C GLU A 53 -16.71 -16.74 16.00
N MET A 54 -16.66 -15.99 14.88
CA MET A 54 -16.92 -16.50 13.54
C MET A 54 -15.62 -16.86 12.81
N ALA A 55 -14.76 -17.67 13.46
CA ALA A 55 -13.41 -17.96 12.96
C ALA A 55 -13.38 -18.54 11.53
N SER A 56 -14.40 -19.32 11.14
CA SER A 56 -14.53 -19.85 9.77
C SER A 56 -14.74 -18.78 8.69
N GLN A 57 -15.11 -17.54 9.07
CA GLN A 57 -15.20 -16.42 8.12
C GLN A 57 -13.83 -15.83 7.78
N VAL A 58 -12.83 -15.97 8.65
CA VAL A 58 -11.49 -15.45 8.39
C VAL A 58 -10.89 -16.13 7.16
N ASP A 59 -11.02 -17.45 7.07
CA ASP A 59 -10.57 -18.22 5.90
C ASP A 59 -11.30 -17.82 4.63
N ASN A 60 -12.62 -17.59 4.71
CA ASN A 60 -13.40 -17.12 3.57
C ASN A 60 -12.97 -15.73 3.10
N ILE A 61 -12.73 -14.79 4.01
CA ILE A 61 -12.27 -13.43 3.67
C ILE A 61 -10.90 -13.50 3.00
N ALA A 62 -9.97 -14.28 3.56
CA ALA A 62 -8.65 -14.49 2.95
C ALA A 62 -8.77 -15.08 1.54
N HIS A 63 -9.68 -16.04 1.33
CA HIS A 63 -9.95 -16.62 0.02
C HIS A 63 -10.50 -15.57 -0.96
N TRP A 64 -11.51 -14.79 -0.57
CA TRP A 64 -12.07 -13.74 -1.42
C TRP A 64 -11.06 -12.67 -1.79
N MET A 65 -10.18 -12.30 -0.84
CA MET A 65 -9.07 -11.38 -1.12
C MET A 65 -8.11 -11.96 -2.15
N THR A 66 -7.75 -13.23 -1.99
CA THR A 66 -6.84 -13.94 -2.89
C THR A 66 -7.44 -14.06 -4.29
N ASP A 67 -8.71 -14.43 -4.40
CA ASP A 67 -9.43 -14.52 -5.67
C ASP A 67 -9.52 -13.16 -6.38
N TYR A 68 -9.70 -12.08 -5.62
CA TYR A 68 -9.77 -10.73 -6.19
C TYR A 68 -8.40 -10.25 -6.68
N LEU A 69 -7.33 -10.59 -5.95
CA LEU A 69 -5.95 -10.27 -6.33
C LEU A 69 -5.51 -11.06 -7.58
N ASN A 70 -5.82 -12.35 -7.63
CA ASN A 70 -5.47 -13.27 -8.73
C ASN A 70 -6.53 -13.30 -9.85
N GLY A 71 -7.39 -12.29 -9.90
CA GLY A 71 -8.41 -12.16 -10.93
C GLY A 71 -8.49 -10.73 -11.41
N PRO A 72 -9.44 -9.92 -10.91
CA PRO A 72 -9.59 -8.51 -11.30
C PRO A 72 -8.31 -7.66 -11.25
N LEU A 73 -7.40 -7.92 -10.30
CA LEU A 73 -6.19 -7.11 -10.11
C LEU A 73 -4.92 -7.69 -10.74
N GLU A 74 -4.93 -8.96 -11.17
CA GLU A 74 -3.73 -9.71 -11.57
C GLU A 74 -3.00 -9.02 -12.73
N ASN A 75 -3.70 -8.82 -13.85
CA ASN A 75 -3.12 -8.18 -15.04
C ASN A 75 -2.55 -6.79 -14.73
N TRP A 76 -3.28 -5.98 -13.94
CA TRP A 76 -2.80 -4.65 -13.59
C TRP A 76 -1.53 -4.71 -12.75
N ILE A 77 -1.46 -5.63 -11.78
CA ILE A 77 -0.27 -5.84 -10.94
C ILE A 77 0.93 -6.20 -11.83
N GLU A 78 0.78 -7.15 -12.74
CA GLU A 78 1.85 -7.57 -13.65
C GLU A 78 2.30 -6.44 -14.58
N GLU A 79 1.35 -5.74 -15.20
CA GLU A 79 1.61 -4.61 -16.10
C GLU A 79 2.30 -3.42 -15.39
N ASN A 80 2.15 -3.30 -14.06
CA ASN A 80 2.75 -2.24 -13.25
C ASN A 80 4.01 -2.69 -12.51
N GLY A 81 4.71 -3.71 -13.02
CA GLY A 81 6.01 -4.16 -12.53
C GLY A 81 5.94 -5.14 -11.35
N GLY A 82 4.77 -5.74 -11.11
CA GLY A 82 4.54 -6.71 -10.06
C GLY A 82 4.69 -6.13 -8.65
N TRP A 83 4.73 -7.02 -7.66
CA TRP A 83 4.89 -6.63 -6.26
C TRP A 83 6.27 -6.02 -5.95
N ASP A 84 7.29 -6.30 -6.77
CA ASP A 84 8.62 -5.68 -6.62
C ASP A 84 8.56 -4.16 -6.83
N ALA A 85 7.80 -3.70 -7.83
CA ALA A 85 7.60 -2.27 -8.07
C ALA A 85 6.87 -1.59 -6.89
N PHE A 86 5.90 -2.28 -6.27
CA PHE A 86 5.26 -1.78 -5.05
C PHE A 86 6.27 -1.59 -3.91
N VAL A 87 7.14 -2.58 -3.67
CA VAL A 87 8.16 -2.50 -2.62
C VAL A 87 9.15 -1.37 -2.90
N GLU A 88 9.58 -1.20 -4.15
CA GLU A 88 10.48 -0.11 -4.54
C GLU A 88 9.85 1.27 -4.30
N LEU A 89 8.61 1.50 -4.76
CA LEU A 89 7.91 2.77 -4.59
C LEU A 89 7.79 3.19 -3.12
N TYR A 90 7.38 2.27 -2.25
CA TYR A 90 7.16 2.58 -0.84
C TYR A 90 8.43 2.57 0.01
N SER A 91 9.50 1.87 -0.41
CA SER A 91 10.81 1.99 0.24
C SER A 91 11.45 3.35 -0.06
N GLN A 92 11.40 3.82 -1.31
CA GLN A 92 11.89 5.15 -1.70
C GLN A 92 11.12 6.28 -1.00
N GLN A 93 9.79 6.16 -0.86
CA GLN A 93 9.00 7.14 -0.10
C GLN A 93 9.40 7.19 1.37
N ARG A 94 9.71 6.04 1.98
CA ARG A 94 10.15 5.98 3.38
C ARG A 94 11.45 6.75 3.60
N ASP A 95 12.42 6.58 2.70
CA ASP A 95 13.71 7.27 2.75
C ASP A 95 13.59 8.78 2.47
N SER A 96 12.59 9.17 1.67
CA SER A 96 12.29 10.57 1.35
C SER A 96 11.58 11.30 2.50
N MET A 97 10.66 10.62 3.21
CA MET A 97 9.90 11.19 4.33
C MET A 97 10.77 11.37 5.58
N PHE A 98 11.76 10.49 5.77
CA PHE A 98 12.72 10.56 6.86
C PHE A 98 14.15 10.59 6.29
N PRO A 99 14.60 11.74 5.74
CA PRO A 99 15.98 11.84 5.29
C PRO A 99 16.89 11.54 6.49
N PRO A 100 17.95 10.74 6.30
CA PRO A 100 18.82 10.37 7.40
C PRO A 100 19.40 11.63 8.06
N LEU A 101 19.60 11.60 9.39
CA LEU A 101 20.17 12.73 10.16
C LEU A 101 21.48 13.27 9.55
N SER A 102 22.20 12.41 8.82
CA SER A 102 23.39 12.76 8.04
C SER A 102 23.12 13.79 6.93
N TYR A 103 21.96 13.75 6.28
CA TYR A 103 21.54 14.73 5.27
C TYR A 103 21.29 16.10 5.91
N LEU A 104 20.58 16.14 7.05
CA LEU A 104 20.38 17.36 7.83
C LEU A 104 21.72 17.97 8.27
N THR A 105 22.63 17.13 8.76
CA THR A 105 23.97 17.57 9.18
C THR A 105 24.78 18.14 8.01
N LYS A 106 24.67 17.56 6.81
CA LYS A 106 25.30 18.09 5.58
C LYS A 106 24.73 19.44 5.17
N VAL A 107 23.40 19.59 5.16
CA VAL A 107 22.74 20.85 4.79
C VAL A 107 23.09 21.97 5.78
N LEU A 108 23.03 21.68 7.08
CA LEU A 108 23.42 22.64 8.12
C LEU A 108 24.92 23.00 8.05
N GLY A 109 25.78 22.02 7.81
CA GLY A 109 27.22 22.24 7.63
C GLY A 109 27.54 23.12 6.42
N LEU A 110 26.83 22.93 5.29
CA LEU A 110 27.02 23.72 4.07
C LEU A 110 26.60 25.20 4.28
N ALA A 111 25.51 25.43 5.03
CA ALA A 111 25.06 26.78 5.37
C ALA A 111 26.05 27.53 6.28
N ALA A 112 26.70 26.83 7.21
CA ALA A 112 27.71 27.42 8.10
C ALA A 112 28.96 27.89 7.36
N LEU A 113 29.39 27.16 6.31
CA LEU A 113 30.52 27.57 5.47
C LEU A 113 30.23 28.84 4.66
N GLY A 114 28.97 29.04 4.24
CA GLY A 114 28.54 30.27 3.57
C GLY A 114 28.66 31.51 4.46
N LEU A 115 28.30 31.39 5.74
CA LEU A 115 28.40 32.50 6.69
C LEU A 115 29.85 32.87 7.05
N ALA A 116 30.74 31.88 7.19
CA ALA A 116 32.16 32.13 7.47
C ALA A 116 32.89 32.79 6.28
N GLY A 117 32.51 32.45 5.04
CA GLY A 117 33.09 33.08 3.84
C GLY A 117 32.77 34.56 3.71
N VAL A 118 31.54 34.97 4.07
CA VAL A 118 31.09 36.36 4.00
C VAL A 118 31.82 37.25 5.02
N THR A 119 32.07 36.77 6.24
CA THR A 119 32.76 37.55 7.27
C THR A 119 34.25 37.71 6.98
N ILE A 120 34.91 36.66 6.50
CA ILE A 120 36.33 36.72 6.10
C ILE A 120 36.50 37.63 4.88
N GLY A 121 35.62 37.52 3.87
CA GLY A 121 35.65 38.39 2.69
C GLY A 121 35.47 39.88 3.03
N ALA A 122 34.56 40.21 3.95
CA ALA A 122 34.35 41.58 4.41
C ALA A 122 35.59 42.15 5.14
N PHE A 123 36.31 41.32 5.91
CA PHE A 123 37.48 41.76 6.67
C PHE A 123 38.68 42.08 5.76
N PHE A 124 38.84 41.37 4.65
CA PHE A 124 39.90 41.64 3.67
C PHE A 124 39.57 42.77 2.69
N ALA A 125 38.28 43.04 2.42
CA ALA A 125 37.87 44.16 1.58
C ALA A 125 38.02 45.54 2.26
N GLN A 126 38.27 45.57 3.57
CA GLN A 126 38.34 46.79 4.38
C GLN A 126 39.79 47.29 4.65
N LYS A 127 40.81 46.65 4.07
CA LYS A 127 42.22 47.03 4.16
C LYS A 127 42.76 47.43 2.80
#